data_AF-A0A2V7Z5B2-F1
#
_entry.id   AF-A0A2V7Z5B2-F1
#
_cell.length_a   1.000
_cell.length_b   1.000
_cell.length_c   1.000
_cell.angle_alpha   90.00
_cell.angle_beta   90.00
_cell.angle_gamma   90.00
#
_symmetry.space_group_name_H-M   'P 1'
#
loop_
_entity.id
_entity.type
_entity.pdbx_description
1 polymer ?
#
loop_
_entity_poly.entity_id
_entity_poly.type
_entity_poly.pdbx_seq_one_letter_code
_entity_poly.pdbx_strand_id
1 'polypeptide(L)'
;MAASRRNVRYRVEREGFAFVLDPDQVSAVKALPDFEGREEPAVAEEFLRTHAEGWADALAAAGAAKGDYSVRVDGRQGKAHLSQAGTLVFSADL
;
A
#
# COMPACT_ATOMS: atom_id res chain seq x y z
N MET A 1 -32.19 2.79 -7.70
CA MET A 1 -31.13 3.62 -7.07
C MET A 1 -30.44 2.78 -6.00
N ALA A 2 -29.22 2.31 -6.26
CA ALA A 2 -28.22 1.96 -5.27
C ALA A 2 -26.91 1.85 -6.04
N ALA A 3 -26.16 2.95 -6.12
CA ALA A 3 -24.81 2.91 -6.67
C ALA A 3 -24.00 1.96 -5.77
N SER A 4 -23.61 0.80 -6.32
CA SER A 4 -22.63 -0.07 -5.71
C SER A 4 -21.41 0.79 -5.42
N ARG A 5 -21.22 1.17 -4.15
CA ARG A 5 -19.97 1.80 -3.70
C ARG A 5 -18.88 0.82 -4.10
N ARG A 6 -18.18 1.11 -5.20
CA ARG A 6 -17.04 0.30 -5.60
C ARG A 6 -16.07 0.43 -4.43
N ASN A 7 -15.96 -0.63 -3.62
CA ASN A 7 -14.84 -0.81 -2.70
C ASN A 7 -13.60 -1.00 -3.59
N VAL A 8 -13.10 0.10 -4.14
CA VAL A 8 -11.88 0.10 -4.94
C VAL A 8 -10.74 -0.02 -3.95
N ARG A 9 -10.37 -1.26 -3.63
CA ARG A 9 -9.09 -1.56 -2.98
C ARG A 9 -8.05 -1.69 -4.07
N TYR A 10 -6.97 -0.94 -3.94
CA TYR A 10 -5.84 -1.03 -4.85
C TYR A 10 -4.99 -2.21 -4.43
N ARG A 11 -4.69 -3.11 -5.37
CA ARG A 11 -3.90 -4.31 -5.09
C ARG A 11 -2.81 -4.48 -6.12
N VAL A 12 -1.59 -4.74 -5.65
CA VAL A 12 -0.45 -5.16 -6.47
C VAL A 12 0.13 -6.42 -5.88
N GLU A 13 0.48 -7.38 -6.72
CA GLU A 13 1.10 -8.63 -6.30
C GLU A 13 2.53 -8.73 -6.83
N ARG A 14 3.46 -9.11 -5.95
CA ARG A 14 4.88 -9.34 -6.26
C ARG A 14 5.40 -10.53 -5.47
N GLU A 15 6.01 -11.48 -6.17
CA GLU A 15 6.68 -12.66 -5.57
C GLU A 15 5.84 -13.51 -4.60
N GLY A 16 4.51 -13.41 -4.70
CA GLY A 16 3.54 -14.06 -3.80
C GLY A 16 3.12 -13.22 -2.59
N PHE A 17 3.58 -11.97 -2.50
CA PHE A 17 3.09 -10.95 -1.58
C PHE A 17 2.08 -10.06 -2.30
N ALA A 18 0.87 -9.96 -1.76
CA ALA A 18 -0.18 -9.09 -2.28
C ALA A 18 -0.32 -7.86 -1.38
N PHE A 19 0.03 -6.69 -1.90
CA PHE A 19 -0.08 -5.42 -1.19
C PHE A 19 -1.41 -4.76 -1.50
N VAL A 20 -2.19 -4.45 -0.46
CA VAL A 20 -3.53 -3.90 -0.56
C VAL A 20 -3.57 -2.53 0.10
N LEU A 21 -3.85 -1.49 -0.67
CA LEU A 21 -4.07 -0.13 -0.18
C LEU A 21 -5.56 0.20 -0.23
N ASP A 22 -6.12 0.53 0.94
CA ASP A 22 -7.50 1.02 1.03
C ASP A 22 -7.62 2.47 0.53
N PRO A 23 -8.76 2.86 -0.07
CA PRO A 23 -8.96 4.19 -0.63
C PRO A 23 -8.80 5.31 0.41
N ASP A 24 -9.17 5.06 1.67
CA ASP A 24 -8.93 6.00 2.78
C ASP A 24 -7.45 6.34 2.99
N GLN A 25 -6.53 5.45 2.58
CA GLN A 25 -5.09 5.68 2.67
C GLN A 25 -4.53 6.45 1.48
N VAL A 26 -5.26 6.54 0.37
CA VAL A 26 -4.80 7.23 -0.84
C VAL A 26 -4.71 8.72 -0.62
N SER A 27 -5.57 9.29 0.23
CA SER A 27 -5.44 10.69 0.66
C SER A 27 -4.10 10.97 1.35
N ALA A 28 -3.56 10.01 2.11
CA ALA A 28 -2.24 10.13 2.73
C ALA A 28 -1.11 9.99 1.70
N VAL A 29 -1.25 9.10 0.71
CA VAL A 29 -0.31 8.99 -0.42
C VAL A 29 -0.25 10.29 -1.22
N LYS A 30 -1.40 10.90 -1.53
CA LYS A 30 -1.48 12.17 -2.27
C LYS A 30 -0.90 13.37 -1.51
N ALA A 31 -0.73 13.25 -0.19
CA ALA A 31 -0.08 14.26 0.63
C ALA A 31 1.46 14.13 0.60
N LEU A 32 2.00 13.05 0.01
CA LEU A 32 3.43 12.91 -0.22
C LEU A 32 3.86 13.81 -1.39
N PRO A 33 5.07 14.39 -1.33
CA PRO A 33 5.55 15.34 -2.34
C PRO A 33 5.60 14.74 -3.76
N ASP A 34 5.94 13.46 -3.91
CA ASP A 34 6.02 12.75 -5.20
C ASP A 34 4.66 12.58 -5.91
N PHE A 35 3.57 12.68 -5.14
CA PHE A 35 2.22 12.35 -5.57
C PHE A 35 1.24 13.52 -5.41
N GLU A 36 1.73 14.69 -4.99
CA GLU A 36 0.94 15.91 -4.84
C GLU A 36 0.31 16.30 -6.19
N GLY A 37 -1.00 16.58 -6.17
CA GLY A 37 -1.74 17.00 -7.37
C GLY A 37 -2.14 15.88 -8.34
N ARG A 38 -1.82 14.61 -8.05
CA ARG A 38 -2.19 13.48 -8.90
C ARG A 38 -3.60 12.94 -8.60
N GLU A 39 -4.22 12.34 -9.63
CA GLU A 39 -5.57 11.79 -9.54
C GLU A 39 -5.59 10.29 -9.18
N GLU A 40 -6.64 9.88 -8.46
CA GLU A 40 -6.98 8.48 -8.24
C GLU A 40 -7.65 7.93 -9.51
N PRO A 41 -7.37 6.68 -9.95
CA PRO A 41 -6.63 5.61 -9.26
C PRO A 41 -5.12 5.59 -9.50
N ALA A 42 -4.61 6.39 -10.44
CA ALA A 42 -3.24 6.29 -10.93
C ALA A 42 -2.19 6.43 -9.82
N VAL A 43 -2.41 7.37 -8.89
CA VAL A 43 -1.52 7.61 -7.76
C VAL A 43 -1.35 6.40 -6.84
N ALA A 44 -2.43 5.69 -6.54
CA ALA A 44 -2.43 4.53 -5.65
C ALA A 44 -1.75 3.33 -6.30
N GLU A 45 -2.06 3.09 -7.58
CA GLU A 45 -1.46 1.99 -8.35
C GLU A 45 0.03 2.22 -8.62
N GLU A 46 0.44 3.46 -8.88
CA GLU A 46 1.85 3.79 -9.07
C GLU A 46 2.63 3.65 -7.76
N PHE A 47 2.13 4.23 -6.66
CA PHE A 47 2.72 4.07 -5.34
C PHE A 47 2.95 2.58 -5.00
N LEU A 48 1.90 1.76 -5.12
CA LEU A 48 2.04 0.33 -4.87
C LEU A 48 3.06 -0.34 -5.81
N ARG A 49 3.06 0.00 -7.11
CA ARG A 49 4.01 -0.61 -8.05
C ARG A 49 5.45 -0.23 -7.76
N THR A 50 5.71 1.03 -7.39
CA THR A 50 7.04 1.55 -7.08
C THR A 50 7.62 0.90 -5.83
N HIS A 51 6.82 0.73 -4.78
CA HIS A 51 7.33 0.20 -3.50
C HIS A 51 7.18 -1.32 -3.34
N ALA A 52 6.27 -1.97 -4.08
CA ALA A 52 5.99 -3.40 -3.89
C ALA A 52 7.21 -4.31 -4.11
N GLU A 53 8.13 -3.94 -5.00
CA GLU A 53 9.36 -4.71 -5.21
C GLU A 53 10.25 -4.67 -3.96
N GLY A 54 10.57 -3.48 -3.45
CA GLY A 54 11.39 -3.34 -2.25
C GLY A 54 10.74 -3.92 -0.99
N TRP A 55 9.41 -3.82 -0.87
CA TRP A 55 8.69 -4.46 0.23
C TRP A 55 8.68 -5.99 0.11
N ALA A 56 8.52 -6.54 -1.09
CA ALA A 56 8.56 -7.99 -1.29
C ALA A 56 9.94 -8.56 -0.94
N ASP A 57 11.02 -7.90 -1.38
CA ASP A 57 12.38 -8.30 -1.06
C ASP A 57 12.64 -8.22 0.46
N ALA A 58 12.25 -7.11 1.11
CA ALA A 58 12.41 -6.96 2.55
C ALA A 58 11.61 -7.98 3.37
N LEU A 59 10.36 -8.27 2.96
CA LEU A 59 9.51 -9.28 3.59
C LEU A 59 10.09 -10.69 3.37
N ALA A 60 10.59 -10.99 2.18
CA ALA A 60 11.24 -12.26 1.88
C ALA A 60 12.52 -12.45 2.72
N ALA A 61 13.36 -11.42 2.81
CA ALA A 61 14.56 -11.42 3.64
C ALA A 61 14.26 -11.58 5.14
N ALA A 62 13.15 -11.00 5.60
CA ALA A 62 12.66 -11.15 6.97
C ALA A 62 11.98 -12.52 7.24
N GLY A 63 11.78 -13.35 6.22
CA GLY A 63 11.09 -14.63 6.34
C GLY A 63 9.59 -14.51 6.58
N ALA A 64 8.97 -13.41 6.13
CA ALA A 64 7.55 -13.17 6.29
C ALA A 64 6.71 -14.10 5.40
N ALA A 65 5.49 -14.42 5.85
CA ALA A 65 4.61 -15.36 5.15
C ALA A 65 3.99 -14.72 3.90
N LYS A 66 4.03 -15.40 2.75
CA LYS A 66 3.33 -14.96 1.54
C LYS A 66 1.82 -14.82 1.78
N GLY A 67 1.18 -13.85 1.12
CA GLY A 67 -0.26 -13.58 1.29
C GLY A 67 -0.62 -12.11 1.16
N ASP A 68 -1.80 -11.75 1.65
CA ASP A 68 -2.33 -10.38 1.62
C ASP A 68 -1.79 -9.53 2.78
N TYR A 69 -1.20 -8.40 2.43
CA TYR A 69 -0.66 -7.38 3.31
C TYR A 69 -1.42 -6.07 3.12
N SER A 70 -2.06 -5.59 4.17
CA SER A 70 -2.67 -4.27 4.19
C SER A 70 -1.59 -3.20 4.34
N VAL A 71 -1.60 -2.23 3.44
CA VAL A 71 -0.71 -1.07 3.42
C VAL A 71 -1.42 0.09 4.08
N ARG A 72 -0.80 0.69 5.09
CA ARG A 72 -1.23 1.93 5.72
C ARG A 72 -0.13 2.97 5.59
N VAL A 73 -0.48 4.17 5.14
CA VAL A 73 0.49 5.25 4.92
C VAL A 73 0.35 6.27 6.04
N ASP A 74 1.42 6.46 6.79
CA ASP A 74 1.56 7.53 7.76
C ASP A 74 2.34 8.68 7.11
N GLY A 75 1.61 9.60 6.47
CA GLY A 75 2.22 10.78 5.83
C GLY A 75 2.84 11.77 6.83
N ARG A 76 2.59 11.65 8.15
CA ARG A 76 3.24 12.50 9.15
C ARG A 76 4.63 11.97 9.50
N GLN A 77 4.77 10.65 9.52
CA GLN A 77 6.04 9.98 9.79
C GLN A 77 6.84 9.69 8.52
N GLY A 78 6.23 9.81 7.34
CA GLY A 78 6.83 9.39 6.07
C GLY A 78 7.04 7.87 6.03
N LYS A 79 6.04 7.09 6.47
CA LYS A 79 6.17 5.64 6.59
C LYS A 79 5.03 4.86 5.97
N ALA A 80 5.35 3.71 5.40
CA ALA A 80 4.39 2.70 4.99
C ALA A 80 4.42 1.52 5.95
N HIS A 81 3.32 1.30 6.64
CA HIS A 81 3.11 0.20 7.57
C HIS A 81 2.42 -0.96 6.84
N LEU A 82 3.10 -2.10 6.76
CA LEU A 82 2.57 -3.34 6.21
C LEU A 82 2.04 -4.21 7.34
N SER A 83 0.78 -4.61 7.26
CA SER A 83 0.13 -5.46 8.26
C SER A 83 -0.46 -6.71 7.63
N GLN A 84 -0.33 -7.84 8.28
CA GLN A 84 -0.94 -9.12 7.89
C GLN A 84 -1.89 -9.57 9.00
N ALA A 85 -3.14 -9.90 8.64
CA ALA A 85 -4.19 -10.29 9.59
C ALA A 85 -4.36 -9.33 10.78
N GLY A 86 -4.13 -8.03 10.57
CA GLY A 86 -4.22 -6.98 11.59
C GLY A 86 -2.95 -6.76 12.43
N THR A 87 -1.91 -7.56 12.24
CA THR A 87 -0.62 -7.42 12.92
C THR A 87 0.38 -6.68 12.03
N LEU A 88 1.01 -5.63 12.55
CA LEU A 88 2.10 -4.93 11.86
C LEU A 88 3.29 -5.88 11.71
N VAL A 89 3.71 -6.15 10.48
CA VAL A 89 4.83 -7.05 10.18
C VAL A 89 6.09 -6.31 9.78
N PHE A 90 5.93 -5.14 9.15
CA PHE A 90 7.02 -4.39 8.55
C PHE A 90 6.62 -2.92 8.44
N SER A 91 7.61 -2.04 8.52
CA SER A 91 7.43 -0.60 8.29
C SER A 91 8.56 -0.12 7.39
N ALA A 92 8.19 0.46 6.26
CA ALA A 92 9.12 1.08 5.32
C ALA A 92 9.13 2.59 5.50
N ASP A 93 10.26 3.22 5.21
CA ASP A 93 10.35 4.66 5.01
C ASP A 93 9.85 5.01 3.59
N LEU A 94 9.28 6.21 3.43
CA LEU A 94 8.71 6.72 2.18
C LEU A 94 9.39 8.02 1.73
#